data_AF-A0A1A3TW67-F1
#
_entry.id   AF-A0A1A3TW67-F1
#
_cell.length_a   1.000
_cell.length_b   1.000
_cell.length_c   1.000
_cell.angle_alpha   90.00
_cell.angle_beta   90.00
_cell.angle_gamma   90.00
#
_symmetry.space_group_name_H-M   'P 1'
#
loop_
_entity.id
_entity.type
_entity.pdbx_description
1 polymer ?
#
loop_
_entity_poly.entity_id
_entity_poly.type
_entity_poly.pdbx_seq_one_letter_code
_entity_poly.pdbx_strand_id
1 'polypeptide(L)'
;MRGHRMTAVDAQFYWMSAKIPSDQFLLYAFAGVPADLDAAVQALLDRARQSPALTMRVQDAGSLGHPRWVPAFDHIGTVRHRAPEDSWAGCLDAVVRLSDDQLDVRAAPWRLHVFAPVHGIPGHRGAGTVAVLQVAHALADGARASALAAWLFGRAAPVTAVGTPARGFLPRRAVVAARAHRSRVRDTAAGLLPPAVGDRPPLATNNRPAGARAVRTLVRHRAELSGPTVTVAVLSAVSAALSEYLDEPCDALGAEVPMAKTGIRLAHNHFGNIAVGLYPRSDREARCERIAADLAGGRLRAKHPATAAADRAFAATPAALLRWGIGKFDPQTRPVRVTGNTVVSSVYRGAADLRFGTAPVLLTAGFPALSPAMGLTHGVHGIGDTVVISVHAAESAISEIDGYLRLLDASL
;
A
#
# COMPACT_ATOMS: atom_id res chain seq x y z
N MET A 1 26.42 -14.41 10.06
CA MET A 1 25.26 -14.03 10.92
C MET A 1 24.10 -14.97 10.60
N ARG A 2 23.43 -15.56 11.61
CA ARG A 2 22.29 -16.48 11.38
C ARG A 2 21.05 -15.68 11.00
N GLY A 3 20.37 -16.06 9.92
CA GLY A 3 19.13 -15.41 9.49
C GLY A 3 18.00 -15.54 10.52
N HIS A 4 17.04 -14.60 10.49
CA HIS A 4 15.89 -14.60 11.39
C HIS A 4 14.65 -15.19 10.71
N ARG A 5 13.83 -15.90 11.49
CA ARG A 5 12.59 -16.51 10.99
C ARG A 5 11.60 -15.42 10.56
N MET A 6 11.00 -15.61 9.39
CA MET A 6 9.90 -14.78 8.90
C MET A 6 8.66 -15.01 9.79
N THR A 7 7.95 -13.93 10.10
CA THR A 7 6.70 -14.04 10.86
C THR A 7 5.62 -14.72 10.04
N ALA A 8 4.57 -15.24 10.68
CA ALA A 8 3.46 -15.87 9.96
C ALA A 8 2.79 -14.91 8.97
N VAL A 9 2.67 -13.62 9.29
CA VAL A 9 2.07 -12.63 8.37
C VAL A 9 3.00 -12.32 7.21
N ASP A 10 4.29 -12.11 7.44
CA ASP A 10 5.24 -11.89 6.35
C ASP A 10 5.32 -13.12 5.43
N ALA A 11 5.25 -14.33 6.00
CA ALA A 11 5.22 -15.59 5.25
C ALA A 11 3.94 -15.77 4.45
N GLN A 12 2.80 -15.31 4.99
CA GLN A 12 1.55 -15.28 4.25
C GLN A 12 1.67 -14.38 3.02
N PHE A 13 2.19 -13.16 3.15
CA PHE A 13 2.41 -12.27 2.00
C PHE A 13 3.38 -12.88 0.98
N TYR A 14 4.48 -13.48 1.43
CA TYR A 14 5.44 -14.15 0.54
C TYR A 14 4.82 -15.33 -0.23
N TRP A 15 4.04 -16.20 0.43
CA TRP A 15 3.43 -17.33 -0.28
C TRP A 15 2.23 -16.92 -1.13
N MET A 16 1.49 -15.88 -0.72
CA MET A 16 0.38 -15.33 -1.51
C MET A 16 0.87 -14.60 -2.76
N SER A 17 2.08 -14.02 -2.75
CA SER A 17 2.60 -13.29 -3.91
C SER A 17 2.78 -14.18 -5.15
N ALA A 18 2.96 -15.49 -4.96
CA ALA A 18 2.97 -16.47 -6.05
C ALA A 18 1.59 -16.69 -6.70
N LYS A 19 0.50 -16.24 -6.06
CA LYS A 19 -0.88 -16.35 -6.56
C LYS A 19 -1.46 -15.02 -7.01
N ILE A 20 -1.08 -13.92 -6.35
CA ILE A 20 -1.53 -12.56 -6.65
C ILE A 20 -0.30 -11.65 -6.67
N PRO A 21 0.03 -11.02 -7.82
CA PRO A 21 1.04 -9.96 -7.87
C PRO A 21 0.78 -8.91 -6.80
N SER A 22 1.80 -8.60 -5.99
CA SER A 22 1.62 -7.78 -4.78
C SER A 22 2.78 -6.84 -4.48
N ASP A 23 3.74 -6.71 -5.40
CA ASP A 23 4.81 -5.73 -5.24
C ASP A 23 4.26 -4.30 -5.13
N GLN A 24 4.90 -3.53 -4.25
CA GLN A 24 4.59 -2.12 -4.05
C GLN A 24 5.53 -1.26 -4.89
N PHE A 25 4.98 -0.28 -5.60
CA PHE A 25 5.74 0.68 -6.39
C PHE A 25 5.66 2.06 -5.74
N LEU A 26 6.75 2.48 -5.10
CA LEU A 26 6.85 3.80 -4.46
C LEU A 26 7.61 4.75 -5.38
N LEU A 27 6.89 5.69 -5.99
CA LEU A 27 7.44 6.68 -6.91
C LEU A 27 7.87 7.95 -6.16
N TYR A 28 9.03 8.49 -6.51
CA TYR A 28 9.52 9.80 -6.08
C TYR A 28 10.04 10.56 -7.30
N ALA A 29 9.56 11.79 -7.50
CA ALA A 29 10.05 12.67 -8.57
C ALA A 29 10.93 13.77 -7.97
N PHE A 30 12.06 14.07 -8.61
CA PHE A 30 13.07 15.01 -8.14
C PHE A 30 13.27 16.16 -9.13
N ALA A 31 13.52 17.36 -8.59
CA ALA A 31 13.63 18.62 -9.33
C ALA A 31 14.99 18.77 -10.02
N GLY A 32 15.23 17.93 -11.03
CA GLY A 32 16.44 17.98 -11.84
C GLY A 32 16.96 16.61 -12.21
N VAL A 33 17.86 16.60 -13.19
CA VAL A 33 18.64 15.43 -13.59
C VAL A 33 20.06 15.62 -13.02
N PRO A 34 20.58 14.69 -12.20
CA PRO A 34 21.95 14.78 -11.73
C PRO A 34 22.93 14.87 -12.90
N ALA A 35 23.95 15.72 -12.78
CA ALA A 35 25.01 15.84 -13.77
C ALA A 35 25.77 14.51 -13.96
N ASP A 36 25.94 13.76 -12.87
CA ASP A 36 26.44 12.39 -12.87
C ASP A 36 25.37 11.47 -12.24
N LEU A 37 24.64 10.78 -13.13
CA LEU A 37 23.59 9.85 -12.72
C LEU A 37 24.16 8.57 -12.10
N ASP A 38 25.35 8.14 -12.54
CA ASP A 38 26.05 6.96 -12.01
C ASP A 38 26.49 7.19 -10.57
N ALA A 39 27.10 8.35 -10.28
CA ALA A 39 27.45 8.73 -8.92
C ALA A 39 26.23 8.85 -8.00
N ALA A 40 25.13 9.45 -8.49
CA ALA A 40 23.88 9.57 -7.72
C ALA A 40 23.29 8.19 -7.36
N VAL A 41 23.30 7.26 -8.31
CA VAL A 41 22.89 5.87 -8.09
C VAL A 41 23.83 5.18 -7.10
N GLN A 42 25.14 5.30 -7.29
CA GLN A 42 26.12 4.65 -6.43
C GLN A 42 25.99 5.10 -4.97
N ALA A 43 25.82 6.39 -4.72
CA ALA A 43 25.60 6.93 -3.38
C ALA A 43 24.34 6.34 -2.71
N LEU A 44 23.27 6.14 -3.49
CA LEU A 44 22.06 5.46 -3.01
C LEU A 44 22.34 4.00 -2.67
N LEU A 45 23.08 3.28 -3.51
CA LEU A 45 23.42 1.87 -3.25
C LEU A 45 24.35 1.73 -2.03
N ASP A 46 25.26 2.67 -1.81
CA ASP A 46 26.10 2.70 -0.61
C ASP A 46 25.27 2.89 0.66
N ARG A 47 24.22 3.71 0.60
CA ARG A 47 23.23 3.81 1.68
C ARG A 47 22.42 2.54 1.84
N ALA A 48 22.04 1.87 0.75
CA ALA A 48 21.34 0.59 0.80
C ALA A 48 22.16 -0.47 1.55
N ARG A 49 23.47 -0.55 1.28
CA ARG A 49 24.42 -1.47 1.93
C ARG A 49 24.52 -1.27 3.44
N GLN A 50 24.24 -0.06 3.94
CA GLN A 50 24.26 0.27 5.36
C GLN A 50 22.97 -0.15 6.10
N SER A 51 21.93 -0.58 5.39
CA SER A 51 20.66 -1.00 5.99
C SER A 51 20.52 -2.53 5.92
N PRO A 52 20.47 -3.23 7.08
CA PRO A 52 20.19 -4.67 7.13
C PRO A 52 18.90 -5.06 6.40
N ALA A 53 17.91 -4.16 6.41
CA ALA A 53 16.63 -4.35 5.76
C ALA A 53 16.69 -4.37 4.22
N LEU A 54 17.74 -3.80 3.64
CA LEU A 54 17.98 -3.72 2.19
C LEU A 54 19.09 -4.67 1.74
N THR A 55 19.66 -5.43 2.67
CA THR A 55 20.76 -6.38 2.47
C THR A 55 20.37 -7.77 2.97
N MET A 56 19.14 -8.18 2.65
CA MET A 56 18.57 -9.46 3.05
C MET A 56 17.71 -10.04 1.93
N ARG A 57 17.54 -11.35 1.92
CA ARG A 57 16.65 -12.08 1.01
C ARG A 57 15.97 -13.24 1.71
N VAL A 58 14.99 -13.85 1.05
CA VAL A 58 14.29 -15.02 1.59
C VAL A 58 15.07 -16.30 1.31
N GLN A 59 15.29 -17.08 2.36
CA GLN A 59 15.67 -18.48 2.29
C GLN A 59 14.47 -19.34 2.68
N ASP A 60 14.02 -20.20 1.77
CA ASP A 60 12.95 -21.15 2.07
C ASP A 60 13.43 -22.16 3.13
N ALA A 61 12.53 -22.54 4.03
CA ALA A 61 12.77 -23.50 5.10
C ALA A 61 12.07 -24.85 4.85
N GLY A 62 11.60 -25.09 3.63
CA GLY A 62 10.86 -26.30 3.25
C GLY A 62 9.40 -26.24 3.68
N SER A 63 8.70 -27.38 3.64
CA SER A 63 7.25 -27.45 3.90
C SER A 63 6.84 -27.29 5.37
N LEU A 64 7.76 -27.53 6.31
CA LEU A 64 7.47 -27.58 7.75
C LEU A 64 7.89 -26.30 8.50
N GLY A 65 8.76 -25.47 7.93
CA GLY A 65 9.28 -24.25 8.54
C GLY A 65 8.70 -22.99 7.92
N HIS A 66 8.62 -21.89 8.69
CA HIS A 66 8.45 -20.58 8.05
C HIS A 66 9.76 -20.20 7.35
N PRO A 67 9.71 -19.48 6.22
CA PRO A 67 10.91 -18.98 5.56
C PRO A 67 11.77 -18.14 6.51
N ARG A 68 13.01 -17.89 6.12
CA ARG A 68 13.94 -17.08 6.88
C ARG A 68 14.42 -15.91 6.05
N TRP A 69 14.63 -14.80 6.71
CA TRP A 69 15.39 -13.68 6.18
C TRP A 69 16.87 -13.92 6.46
N VAL A 70 17.68 -13.97 5.41
CA VAL A 70 19.12 -14.17 5.50
C VAL A 70 19.86 -12.98 4.88
N PRO A 71 21.04 -12.59 5.38
CA PRO A 71 21.85 -11.55 4.75
C PRO A 71 22.19 -11.89 3.30
N ALA A 72 22.14 -10.88 2.43
CA ALA A 72 22.51 -10.96 1.03
C ALA A 72 22.87 -9.56 0.51
N PHE A 73 23.99 -9.44 -0.21
CA PHE A 73 24.54 -8.14 -0.65
C PHE A 73 24.60 -8.01 -2.17
N ASP A 74 24.43 -9.12 -2.87
CA ASP A 74 24.53 -9.30 -4.32
C ASP A 74 23.31 -8.79 -5.10
N HIS A 75 22.17 -8.61 -4.43
CA HIS A 75 20.89 -8.27 -5.07
C HIS A 75 20.58 -6.77 -5.10
N ILE A 76 21.48 -5.92 -4.60
CA ILE A 76 21.31 -4.47 -4.58
C ILE A 76 21.48 -3.97 -6.02
N GLY A 77 20.36 -3.66 -6.68
CA GLY A 77 20.36 -3.33 -8.10
C GLY A 77 19.49 -2.13 -8.45
N THR A 78 19.91 -1.45 -9.52
CA THR A 78 19.14 -0.39 -10.16
C THR A 78 18.94 -0.71 -11.64
N VAL A 79 17.75 -0.46 -12.15
CA VAL A 79 17.46 -0.56 -13.59
C VAL A 79 17.16 0.84 -14.11
N ARG A 80 17.85 1.23 -15.19
CA ARG A 80 17.63 2.51 -15.88
C ARG A 80 16.57 2.32 -16.94
N HIS A 81 15.69 3.31 -17.04
CA HIS A 81 14.62 3.35 -18.01
C HIS A 81 14.63 4.69 -18.71
N ARG A 82 14.24 4.68 -19.99
CA ARG A 82 13.79 5.89 -20.68
C ARG A 82 12.27 5.87 -20.72
N ALA A 83 11.63 6.95 -20.28
CA ALA A 83 10.18 7.06 -20.38
C ALA A 83 9.79 7.23 -21.86
N PRO A 84 8.68 6.64 -22.32
CA PRO A 84 8.08 7.01 -23.59
C PRO A 84 7.94 8.54 -23.70
N GLU A 85 8.47 9.08 -24.80
CA GLU A 85 8.51 10.53 -25.09
C GLU A 85 9.20 11.37 -24.00
N ASP A 86 9.99 10.74 -23.13
CA ASP A 86 10.57 11.35 -21.93
C ASP A 86 9.51 12.11 -21.09
N SER A 87 8.25 11.67 -21.10
CA SER A 87 7.12 12.39 -20.51
C SER A 87 6.68 11.80 -19.17
N TRP A 88 6.03 12.62 -18.34
CA TRP A 88 5.42 12.17 -17.09
C TRP A 88 4.37 11.07 -17.31
N ALA A 89 3.49 11.25 -18.31
CA ALA A 89 2.48 10.25 -18.66
C ALA A 89 3.13 8.94 -19.11
N GLY A 90 4.12 9.01 -20.01
CA GLY A 90 4.88 7.84 -20.44
C GLY A 90 5.61 7.15 -19.30
N CYS A 91 6.15 7.92 -18.34
CA CYS A 91 6.75 7.38 -17.12
C CYS A 91 5.73 6.58 -16.30
N LEU A 92 4.52 7.12 -16.05
CA LEU A 92 3.46 6.40 -15.34
C LEU A 92 3.05 5.11 -16.08
N ASP A 93 2.90 5.16 -17.41
CA ASP A 93 2.59 3.97 -18.21
C ASP A 93 3.69 2.91 -18.11
N ALA A 94 4.96 3.35 -18.09
CA ALA A 94 6.10 2.44 -17.88
C ALA A 94 6.07 1.82 -16.48
N VAL A 95 5.71 2.58 -15.44
CA VAL A 95 5.56 2.04 -14.08
C VAL A 95 4.43 1.01 -14.00
N VAL A 96 3.31 1.24 -14.67
CA VAL A 96 2.22 0.25 -14.72
C VAL A 96 2.72 -1.08 -15.29
N ARG A 97 3.49 -1.03 -16.39
CA ARG A 97 4.09 -2.23 -17.01
C ARG A 97 5.08 -2.96 -16.09
N LEU A 98 5.74 -2.26 -15.16
CA LEU A 98 6.60 -2.92 -14.16
C LEU A 98 5.82 -3.89 -13.25
N SER A 99 4.50 -3.71 -13.13
CA SER A 99 3.65 -4.64 -12.36
C SER A 99 3.63 -6.05 -12.93
N ASP A 100 4.03 -6.24 -14.19
CA ASP A 100 4.14 -7.56 -14.82
C ASP A 100 5.45 -8.28 -14.49
N ASP A 101 6.47 -7.56 -14.00
CA ASP A 101 7.77 -8.10 -13.58
C ASP A 101 7.87 -8.12 -12.05
N GLN A 102 7.22 -9.12 -11.43
CA GLN A 102 7.25 -9.29 -9.97
C GLN A 102 8.62 -9.76 -9.47
N LEU A 103 9.01 -9.30 -8.28
CA LEU A 103 10.27 -9.66 -7.63
C LEU A 103 10.28 -11.12 -7.16
N ASP A 104 11.38 -11.83 -7.44
CA ASP A 104 11.74 -13.02 -6.68
C ASP A 104 12.41 -12.61 -5.37
N VAL A 105 11.64 -12.64 -4.28
CA VAL A 105 12.08 -12.29 -2.92
C VAL A 105 13.25 -13.18 -2.43
N ARG A 106 13.48 -14.34 -3.06
CA ARG A 106 14.62 -15.23 -2.76
C ARG A 106 15.92 -14.74 -3.37
N ALA A 107 15.84 -13.91 -4.41
CA ALA A 107 16.96 -13.25 -5.07
C ALA A 107 17.06 -11.80 -4.59
N ALA A 108 16.05 -10.97 -4.88
CA ALA A 108 16.03 -9.54 -4.60
C ALA A 108 14.64 -9.11 -4.08
N PRO A 109 14.46 -8.82 -2.78
CA PRO A 109 13.15 -8.41 -2.26
C PRO A 109 12.80 -6.94 -2.54
N TRP A 110 13.68 -6.21 -3.22
CA TRP A 110 13.45 -4.86 -3.70
C TRP A 110 14.32 -4.56 -4.94
N ARG A 111 13.92 -3.57 -5.73
CA ARG A 111 14.66 -3.05 -6.90
C ARG A 111 14.37 -1.56 -7.08
N LEU A 112 15.36 -0.79 -7.53
CA LEU A 112 15.15 0.61 -7.88
C LEU A 112 15.08 0.79 -9.40
N HIS A 113 14.07 1.51 -9.88
CA HIS A 113 13.92 1.89 -11.28
C HIS A 113 14.15 3.40 -11.39
N VAL A 114 15.05 3.83 -12.26
CA VAL A 114 15.39 5.24 -12.44
C VAL A 114 15.04 5.67 -13.86
N PHE A 115 14.20 6.70 -13.98
CA PHE A 115 13.81 7.34 -15.24
C PHE A 115 14.43 8.74 -15.28
N ALA A 116 15.24 9.01 -16.29
CA ALA A 116 15.81 10.34 -16.53
C ALA A 116 16.21 10.48 -18.02
N PRO A 117 15.94 11.63 -18.66
CA PRO A 117 15.12 12.74 -18.16
C PRO A 117 13.61 12.40 -18.17
N VAL A 118 12.83 13.10 -17.34
CA VAL A 118 11.36 13.12 -17.40
C VAL A 118 10.86 14.56 -17.41
N HIS A 119 10.05 14.91 -18.40
CA HIS A 119 9.44 16.22 -18.62
C HIS A 119 7.95 16.22 -18.25
N GLY A 120 7.41 17.41 -17.98
CA GLY A 120 5.99 17.56 -17.63
C GLY A 120 5.63 17.00 -16.25
N ILE A 121 6.59 16.87 -15.33
CA ILE A 121 6.32 16.52 -13.94
C ILE A 121 5.45 17.64 -13.32
N PRO A 122 4.28 17.33 -12.74
CA PRO A 122 3.42 18.35 -12.18
C PRO A 122 4.14 19.24 -11.16
N GLY A 123 4.01 20.57 -11.31
CA GLY A 123 4.65 21.55 -10.44
C GLY A 123 6.13 21.86 -10.78
N HIS A 124 6.69 21.29 -11.86
CA HIS A 124 8.08 21.53 -12.28
C HIS A 124 8.18 21.83 -13.78
N ARG A 125 8.96 22.86 -14.14
CA ARG A 125 9.11 23.29 -15.55
C ARG A 125 10.30 22.65 -16.27
N GLY A 126 11.29 22.13 -15.52
CA GLY A 126 12.48 21.52 -16.09
C GLY A 126 12.35 20.00 -16.30
N ALA A 127 13.40 19.39 -16.85
CA ALA A 127 13.57 17.94 -16.74
C ALA A 127 13.78 17.55 -15.27
N GLY A 128 13.27 16.39 -14.88
CA GLY A 128 13.52 15.78 -13.59
C GLY A 128 13.94 14.32 -13.69
N THR A 129 14.24 13.74 -12.54
CA THR A 129 14.49 12.31 -12.37
C THR A 129 13.35 11.71 -11.59
N VAL A 130 12.85 10.55 -12.04
CA VAL A 130 11.86 9.76 -11.31
C VAL A 130 12.51 8.47 -10.84
N ALA A 131 12.47 8.23 -9.53
CA ALA A 131 12.94 6.99 -8.93
C ALA A 131 11.74 6.20 -8.38
N VAL A 132 11.60 4.95 -8.79
CA VAL A 132 10.52 4.05 -8.35
C VAL A 132 11.14 2.90 -7.60
N LEU A 133 10.85 2.81 -6.31
CA LEU A 133 11.25 1.70 -5.47
C LEU A 133 10.18 0.61 -5.56
N GLN A 134 10.50 -0.50 -6.22
CA GLN A 134 9.71 -1.72 -6.22
C GLN A 134 10.09 -2.54 -4.98
N VAL A 135 9.11 -2.93 -4.15
CA VAL A 135 9.34 -3.67 -2.90
C VAL A 135 8.34 -4.80 -2.76
N ALA A 136 8.84 -6.01 -2.47
CA ALA A 136 8.00 -7.14 -2.14
C ALA A 136 7.20 -6.87 -0.86
N HIS A 137 5.90 -7.15 -0.89
CA HIS A 137 5.01 -6.84 0.26
C HIS A 137 5.36 -7.59 1.55
N ALA A 138 6.12 -8.68 1.44
CA ALA A 138 6.68 -9.42 2.58
C ALA A 138 7.84 -8.65 3.27
N LEU A 139 8.58 -7.80 2.55
CA LEU A 139 9.70 -7.02 3.11
C LEU A 139 9.23 -5.78 3.87
N ALA A 140 8.10 -5.21 3.49
CA ALA A 140 7.58 -4.00 4.13
C ALA A 140 6.10 -3.79 3.84
N ASP A 141 5.36 -3.26 4.81
CA ASP A 141 4.14 -2.50 4.54
C ASP A 141 4.46 -1.08 4.04
N GLY A 142 3.44 -0.32 3.62
CA GLY A 142 3.62 1.02 3.05
C GLY A 142 4.37 2.01 3.97
N ALA A 143 4.17 1.93 5.29
CA ALA A 143 4.88 2.79 6.25
C ALA A 143 6.37 2.42 6.32
N ARG A 144 6.68 1.12 6.43
CA ARG A 144 8.06 0.65 6.47
C ARG A 144 8.77 0.86 5.12
N ALA A 145 8.08 0.65 4.00
CA ALA A 145 8.62 0.89 2.66
C ALA A 145 8.94 2.37 2.45
N SER A 146 8.09 3.27 2.95
CA SER A 146 8.36 4.70 2.94
C SER A 146 9.59 5.07 3.79
N ALA A 147 9.78 4.42 4.95
CA ALA A 147 10.98 4.61 5.77
C ALA A 147 12.25 4.10 5.06
N LEU A 148 12.18 2.95 4.37
CA LEU A 148 13.28 2.44 3.55
C LEU A 148 13.65 3.39 2.41
N ALA A 149 12.65 3.88 1.68
CA ALA A 149 12.86 4.84 0.61
C ALA A 149 13.45 6.15 1.14
N ALA A 150 12.94 6.67 2.26
CA ALA A 150 13.51 7.86 2.89
C ALA A 150 14.98 7.67 3.29
N TRP A 151 15.32 6.50 3.84
CA TRP A 151 16.71 6.14 4.11
C TRP A 151 17.54 6.16 2.82
N LEU A 152 17.07 5.54 1.74
CA LEU A 152 17.77 5.54 0.44
C LEU A 152 18.02 6.96 -0.08
N PHE A 153 17.04 7.85 0.03
CA PHE A 153 17.09 9.22 -0.49
C PHE A 153 17.62 10.26 0.52
N GLY A 154 18.45 9.83 1.47
CA GLY A 154 19.30 10.73 2.27
C GLY A 154 18.82 11.05 3.68
N ARG A 155 17.65 10.58 4.13
CA ARG A 155 17.21 10.80 5.51
C ARG A 155 18.11 10.03 6.48
N ALA A 156 18.65 10.72 7.48
CA ALA A 156 19.59 10.13 8.45
C ALA A 156 18.95 9.20 9.49
N ALA A 157 17.62 9.31 9.68
CA ALA A 157 16.89 8.47 10.63
C ALA A 157 16.94 6.99 10.18
N PRO A 158 17.55 6.09 10.97
CA PRO A 158 17.63 4.68 10.61
C PRO A 158 16.26 4.02 10.62
N VAL A 159 16.06 3.04 9.75
CA VAL A 159 14.81 2.27 9.69
C VAL A 159 14.72 1.36 10.90
N THR A 160 13.67 1.53 11.70
CA THR A 160 13.47 0.75 12.94
C THR A 160 13.46 -0.75 12.65
N ALA A 161 14.29 -1.49 13.39
CA ALA A 161 14.35 -2.94 13.31
C ALA A 161 13.01 -3.57 13.71
N VAL A 162 12.66 -4.69 13.06
CA VAL A 162 11.45 -5.43 13.38
C VAL A 162 11.74 -6.36 14.55
N GLY A 163 10.94 -6.26 15.61
CA GLY A 163 11.08 -7.13 16.78
C GLY A 163 10.76 -8.59 16.45
N THR A 164 11.36 -9.53 17.18
CA THR A 164 11.04 -10.95 17.02
C THR A 164 9.84 -11.32 17.90
N PRO A 165 8.74 -11.87 17.35
CA PRO A 165 7.61 -12.29 18.16
C PRO A 165 7.99 -13.48 19.05
N ALA A 166 7.45 -13.50 20.26
CA ALA A 166 7.60 -14.63 21.17
C ALA A 166 6.94 -15.89 20.58
N ARG A 167 7.55 -17.06 20.80
CA ARG A 167 6.95 -18.35 20.43
C ARG A 167 5.63 -18.53 21.18
N GLY A 168 4.64 -19.10 20.50
CA GLY A 168 3.32 -19.35 21.06
C GLY A 168 2.81 -20.75 20.72
N PHE A 169 1.98 -21.29 21.60
CA PHE A 169 1.23 -22.52 21.36
C PHE A 169 -0.15 -22.17 20.79
N LEU A 170 -0.41 -22.54 19.54
CA LEU A 170 -1.62 -22.15 18.80
C LEU A 170 -2.91 -22.44 19.57
N PRO A 171 -3.16 -23.64 20.12
CA PRO A 171 -4.41 -23.92 20.84
C PRO A 171 -4.69 -22.96 21.99
N ARG A 172 -3.68 -22.66 22.82
CA ARG A 172 -3.81 -21.69 23.92
C ARG A 172 -4.10 -20.28 23.37
N ARG A 173 -3.40 -19.85 22.33
CA ARG A 173 -3.61 -18.53 21.72
C ARG A 173 -4.97 -18.42 21.06
N ALA A 174 -5.46 -19.48 20.42
CA ALA A 174 -6.78 -19.55 19.80
C ALA A 174 -7.90 -19.42 20.85
N VAL A 175 -7.79 -20.10 22.00
CA VAL A 175 -8.77 -19.94 23.11
C VAL A 175 -8.79 -18.50 23.62
N VAL A 176 -7.62 -17.88 23.80
CA VAL A 176 -7.54 -16.46 24.23
C VAL A 176 -8.15 -15.54 23.18
N ALA A 177 -7.86 -15.75 21.89
CA ALA A 177 -8.43 -14.97 20.80
C ALA A 177 -9.96 -15.13 20.72
N ALA A 178 -10.48 -16.35 20.88
CA ALA A 178 -11.92 -16.63 20.88
C ALA A 178 -12.63 -15.92 22.06
N ARG A 179 -12.05 -15.97 23.27
CA ARG A 179 -12.59 -15.26 24.44
C ARG A 179 -12.58 -13.75 24.24
N ALA A 180 -11.47 -13.20 23.75
CA ALA A 180 -11.36 -11.77 23.47
C ALA A 180 -12.32 -11.33 22.36
N HIS A 181 -12.54 -12.17 21.34
CA HIS A 181 -13.54 -11.93 20.30
C HIS A 181 -14.96 -11.88 20.87
N ARG A 182 -15.33 -12.81 21.77
CA ARG A 182 -16.62 -12.76 22.48
C ARG A 182 -16.76 -11.49 23.31
N SER A 183 -15.68 -11.01 23.96
CA SER A 183 -15.70 -9.70 24.62
C SER A 183 -16.02 -8.59 23.63
N ARG A 184 -15.32 -8.53 22.48
CA ARG A 184 -15.57 -7.53 21.44
C ARG A 184 -17.03 -7.51 20.98
N VAL A 185 -17.64 -8.69 20.84
CA VAL A 185 -19.06 -8.83 20.48
C VAL A 185 -19.96 -8.26 21.59
N ARG A 186 -19.71 -8.61 22.86
CA ARG A 186 -20.45 -8.04 24.01
C ARG A 186 -20.28 -6.52 24.12
N ASP A 187 -19.06 -6.02 23.97
CA ASP A 187 -18.75 -4.59 24.04
C ASP A 187 -19.43 -3.83 22.89
N THR A 188 -19.54 -4.45 21.71
CA THR A 188 -20.33 -3.90 20.60
C THR A 188 -21.83 -3.88 20.93
N ALA A 189 -22.37 -4.98 21.48
CA ALA A 189 -23.78 -5.08 21.85
C ALA A 189 -24.16 -4.13 23.01
N ALA A 190 -23.22 -3.85 23.91
CA ALA A 190 -23.39 -2.92 25.03
C ALA A 190 -23.15 -1.44 24.65
N GLY A 191 -22.85 -1.14 23.37
CA GLY A 191 -22.57 0.22 22.91
C GLY A 191 -21.22 0.80 23.34
N LEU A 192 -20.35 0.00 23.97
CA LEU A 192 -18.99 0.40 24.39
C LEU A 192 -18.01 0.45 23.21
N LEU A 193 -18.35 -0.24 22.12
CA LEU A 193 -17.58 -0.27 20.89
C LEU A 193 -18.53 -0.05 19.70
N PRO A 194 -18.22 0.85 18.75
CA PRO A 194 -19.08 1.07 17.60
C PRO A 194 -19.20 -0.21 16.77
N PRO A 195 -20.33 -0.45 16.09
CA PRO A 195 -20.47 -1.56 15.17
C PRO A 195 -19.43 -1.49 14.05
N ALA A 196 -19.08 -2.64 13.47
CA ALA A 196 -18.25 -2.64 12.27
C ALA A 196 -19.08 -2.10 11.10
N VAL A 197 -18.47 -1.30 10.24
CA VAL A 197 -19.04 -0.98 8.93
C VAL A 197 -19.18 -2.30 8.15
N GLY A 198 -20.38 -2.55 7.64
CA GLY A 198 -20.70 -3.81 6.96
C GLY A 198 -20.09 -3.94 5.57
N ASP A 199 -20.02 -5.18 5.10
CA ASP A 199 -19.69 -5.48 3.70
C ASP A 199 -20.82 -5.00 2.77
N ARG A 200 -20.54 -4.87 1.48
CA ARG A 200 -21.49 -4.41 0.45
C ARG A 200 -21.46 -5.29 -0.80
N PRO A 201 -22.47 -5.20 -1.68
CA PRO A 201 -22.43 -5.89 -2.97
C PRO A 201 -21.21 -5.46 -3.80
N PRO A 202 -20.61 -6.38 -4.58
CA PRO A 202 -19.59 -6.03 -5.55
C PRO A 202 -20.19 -5.18 -6.69
N LEU A 203 -19.42 -4.23 -7.21
CA LEU A 203 -19.75 -3.44 -8.39
C LEU A 203 -18.80 -3.77 -9.55
N ALA A 204 -18.94 -3.09 -10.69
CA ALA A 204 -18.04 -3.23 -11.83
C ALA A 204 -16.55 -3.05 -11.44
N THR A 205 -16.28 -2.18 -10.46
CA THR A 205 -14.93 -1.95 -9.90
C THR A 205 -14.35 -3.13 -9.13
N ASN A 206 -15.17 -4.10 -8.73
CA ASN A 206 -14.76 -5.32 -8.03
C ASN A 206 -14.59 -6.53 -8.97
N ASN A 207 -14.64 -6.31 -10.28
CA ASN A 207 -14.37 -7.37 -11.25
C ASN A 207 -12.87 -7.68 -11.33
N ARG A 208 -12.57 -8.88 -11.81
CA ARG A 208 -11.20 -9.26 -12.12
C ARG A 208 -10.63 -8.28 -13.14
N PRO A 209 -9.46 -7.66 -12.88
CA PRO A 209 -8.81 -6.77 -13.82
C PRO A 209 -8.60 -7.44 -15.18
N ALA A 210 -9.16 -6.85 -16.23
CA ALA A 210 -8.98 -7.26 -17.62
C ALA A 210 -8.85 -6.02 -18.52
N GLY A 211 -8.22 -6.20 -19.69
CA GLY A 211 -7.91 -5.11 -20.61
C GLY A 211 -6.69 -4.29 -20.20
N ALA A 212 -6.57 -3.10 -20.77
CA ALA A 212 -5.46 -2.19 -20.47
C ALA A 212 -5.49 -1.76 -18.99
N ARG A 213 -4.31 -1.60 -18.38
CA ARG A 213 -4.16 -1.01 -17.05
C ARG A 213 -3.55 0.37 -17.20
N ALA A 214 -4.06 1.33 -16.46
CA ALA A 214 -3.59 2.70 -16.51
C ALA A 214 -3.46 3.28 -15.11
N VAL A 215 -2.52 4.21 -14.97
CA VAL A 215 -2.36 5.05 -13.80
C VAL A 215 -2.46 6.51 -14.20
N ARG A 216 -3.19 7.28 -13.41
CA ARG A 216 -3.27 8.74 -13.49
C ARG A 216 -3.03 9.36 -12.12
N THR A 217 -2.57 10.60 -12.10
CA THR A 217 -2.25 11.31 -10.85
C THR A 217 -2.79 12.73 -10.89
N LEU A 218 -3.42 13.15 -9.79
CA LEU A 218 -3.71 14.55 -9.47
C LEU A 218 -2.74 15.01 -8.39
N VAL A 219 -2.23 16.23 -8.52
CA VAL A 219 -1.32 16.84 -7.54
C VAL A 219 -2.01 18.03 -6.92
N ARG A 220 -2.07 18.04 -5.58
CA ARG A 220 -2.67 19.11 -4.78
C ARG A 220 -1.70 19.55 -3.71
N HIS A 221 -1.81 20.81 -3.32
CA HIS A 221 -1.28 21.27 -2.06
C HIS A 221 -2.22 20.85 -0.93
N ARG A 222 -1.69 20.51 0.24
CA ARG A 222 -2.47 20.12 1.41
C ARG A 222 -3.59 21.12 1.75
N ALA A 223 -3.33 22.41 1.54
CA ALA A 223 -4.27 23.50 1.82
C ALA A 223 -5.48 23.53 0.87
N GLU A 224 -5.38 22.93 -0.32
CA GLU A 224 -6.47 22.86 -1.30
C GLU A 224 -7.50 21.78 -0.93
N LEU A 225 -7.10 20.80 -0.11
CA LEU A 225 -7.94 19.67 0.27
C LEU A 225 -8.80 20.02 1.48
N SER A 226 -10.05 20.40 1.21
CA SER A 226 -11.04 20.76 2.22
C SER A 226 -11.61 19.52 2.92
N GLY A 227 -11.35 19.40 4.22
CA GLY A 227 -11.84 18.33 5.09
C GLY A 227 -10.99 18.18 6.36
N PRO A 228 -11.45 17.41 7.36
CA PRO A 228 -10.75 17.29 8.64
C PRO A 228 -9.37 16.63 8.49
N THR A 229 -9.21 15.75 7.50
CA THR A 229 -7.92 15.17 7.09
C THR A 229 -7.88 15.00 5.58
N VAL A 230 -6.68 14.90 5.02
CA VAL A 230 -6.46 14.57 3.59
C VAL A 230 -7.19 13.29 3.19
N THR A 231 -7.11 12.24 4.01
CA THR A 231 -7.77 10.96 3.73
C THR A 231 -9.29 11.11 3.67
N VAL A 232 -9.90 11.88 4.56
CA VAL A 232 -11.36 12.13 4.56
C VAL A 232 -11.78 12.95 3.35
N ALA A 233 -11.04 14.01 3.02
CA ALA A 233 -11.32 14.84 1.84
C ALA A 233 -11.29 14.00 0.55
N VAL A 234 -10.25 13.18 0.38
CA VAL A 234 -10.12 12.32 -0.81
C VAL A 234 -11.17 11.20 -0.82
N LEU A 235 -11.49 10.56 0.31
CA LEU A 235 -12.58 9.59 0.36
C LEU A 235 -13.92 10.22 -0.03
N SER A 236 -14.21 11.44 0.44
CA SER A 236 -15.41 12.17 0.03
C SER A 236 -15.43 12.46 -1.47
N ALA A 237 -14.30 12.87 -2.05
CA ALA A 237 -14.18 13.13 -3.48
C ALA A 237 -14.33 11.83 -4.31
N VAL A 238 -13.71 10.73 -3.88
CA VAL A 238 -13.86 9.40 -4.49
C VAL A 238 -15.32 8.94 -4.43
N SER A 239 -16.05 9.23 -3.34
CA SER A 239 -17.48 8.94 -3.29
C SER A 239 -18.25 9.65 -4.39
N ALA A 240 -18.04 10.97 -4.55
CA ALA A 240 -18.77 11.76 -5.54
C ALA A 240 -18.43 11.28 -6.96
N ALA A 241 -17.14 11.18 -7.27
CA ALA A 241 -16.66 10.75 -8.58
C ALA A 241 -17.11 9.34 -8.96
N LEU A 242 -17.08 8.37 -8.04
CA LEU A 242 -17.55 7.01 -8.32
C LEU A 242 -19.07 6.93 -8.52
N SER A 243 -19.83 7.72 -7.78
CA SER A 243 -21.29 7.72 -7.90
C SER A 243 -21.74 8.27 -9.24
N GLU A 244 -21.06 9.32 -9.69
CA GLU A 244 -21.32 9.91 -11.00
C GLU A 244 -20.81 9.02 -12.14
N TYR A 245 -19.63 8.42 -11.99
CA TYR A 245 -19.05 7.57 -13.04
C TYR A 245 -19.81 6.26 -13.27
N LEU A 246 -20.28 5.60 -12.21
CA LEU A 246 -20.90 4.29 -12.34
C LEU A 246 -22.35 4.33 -12.85
N ASP A 247 -23.01 5.49 -12.82
CA ASP A 247 -24.38 5.76 -13.33
C ASP A 247 -25.49 4.76 -12.90
N GLU A 248 -25.18 3.87 -11.94
CA GLU A 248 -26.10 2.95 -11.28
C GLU A 248 -26.39 3.46 -9.84
N PRO A 249 -27.59 3.22 -9.27
CA PRO A 249 -27.90 3.59 -7.89
C PRO A 249 -26.97 2.89 -6.87
N CYS A 250 -25.83 3.51 -6.58
CA CYS A 250 -24.79 2.94 -5.73
C CYS A 250 -25.01 3.33 -4.27
N ASP A 251 -26.15 2.96 -3.69
CA ASP A 251 -26.57 3.45 -2.37
C ASP A 251 -25.66 3.08 -1.19
N ALA A 252 -24.81 2.08 -1.39
CA ALA A 252 -23.96 1.49 -0.37
C ALA A 252 -22.48 1.43 -0.77
N LEU A 253 -21.97 2.44 -1.50
CA LEU A 253 -20.55 2.49 -1.84
C LEU A 253 -19.68 2.40 -0.59
N GLY A 254 -18.52 1.74 -0.74
CA GLY A 254 -17.37 2.41 -0.15
C GLY A 254 -16.00 1.79 -0.29
N ALA A 255 -15.14 2.01 0.69
CA ALA A 255 -13.70 1.89 0.54
C ALA A 255 -13.07 0.99 1.61
N GLU A 256 -12.08 0.22 1.19
CA GLU A 256 -11.14 -0.41 2.09
C GLU A 256 -9.94 0.52 2.31
N VAL A 257 -9.64 0.82 3.57
CA VAL A 257 -8.56 1.75 3.96
C VAL A 257 -7.52 0.99 4.78
N PRO A 258 -6.34 0.68 4.20
CA PRO A 258 -5.22 0.12 4.93
C PRO A 258 -4.73 1.09 6.00
N MET A 259 -4.47 0.58 7.20
CA MET A 259 -4.04 1.39 8.33
C MET A 259 -3.02 0.65 9.19
N ALA A 260 -1.99 1.38 9.61
CA ALA A 260 -0.99 0.85 10.52
C ALA A 260 -1.63 0.31 11.80
N LYS A 261 -1.21 -0.89 12.21
CA LYS A 261 -1.63 -1.46 13.50
C LYS A 261 -1.00 -0.66 14.63
N THR A 262 -1.70 -0.62 15.77
CA THR A 262 -1.20 -0.01 17.00
C THR A 262 -0.30 -0.99 17.77
N GLY A 263 0.69 -0.47 18.48
CA GLY A 263 1.57 -1.24 19.35
C GLY A 263 2.93 -1.53 18.73
N ILE A 264 3.65 -2.50 19.31
CA ILE A 264 5.01 -2.83 18.88
C ILE A 264 4.98 -3.60 17.55
N ARG A 265 5.77 -3.13 16.58
CA ARG A 265 5.97 -3.81 15.31
C ARG A 265 6.80 -5.09 15.49
N LEU A 266 6.14 -6.23 15.31
CA LEU A 266 6.77 -7.55 15.37
C LEU A 266 6.88 -8.23 14.00
N ALA A 267 6.40 -7.59 12.94
CA ALA A 267 6.45 -8.09 11.56
C ALA A 267 6.78 -6.97 10.58
N HIS A 268 7.33 -7.33 9.41
CA HIS A 268 7.61 -6.36 8.35
C HIS A 268 6.30 -5.77 7.81
N ASN A 269 5.26 -6.60 7.79
CA ASN A 269 3.92 -6.24 7.45
C ASN A 269 3.06 -6.04 8.72
N HIS A 270 2.72 -4.79 9.05
CA HIS A 270 2.08 -4.40 10.30
C HIS A 270 0.92 -3.41 10.06
N PHE A 271 0.05 -3.75 9.12
CA PHE A 271 -1.19 -3.01 8.86
C PHE A 271 -2.41 -3.94 8.93
N GLY A 272 -3.58 -3.35 9.10
CA GLY A 272 -4.88 -3.99 8.91
C GLY A 272 -5.80 -3.07 8.13
N ASN A 273 -6.93 -3.59 7.67
CA ASN A 273 -7.85 -2.82 6.83
C ASN A 273 -9.08 -2.38 7.62
N ILE A 274 -9.54 -1.17 7.35
CA ILE A 274 -10.81 -0.63 7.86
C ILE A 274 -11.77 -0.48 6.69
N ALA A 275 -12.99 -0.98 6.87
CA ALA A 275 -14.12 -0.71 5.99
C ALA A 275 -14.66 0.70 6.28
N VAL A 276 -14.88 1.49 5.23
CA VAL A 276 -15.43 2.85 5.32
C VAL A 276 -16.60 2.98 4.34
N GLY A 277 -17.73 3.50 4.81
CA GLY A 277 -18.83 3.91 3.92
C GLY A 277 -18.44 5.17 3.16
N LEU A 278 -18.78 5.23 1.86
CA LEU A 278 -18.53 6.44 1.06
C LEU A 278 -19.71 7.41 1.04
N TYR A 279 -20.92 6.94 1.41
CA TYR A 279 -22.10 7.79 1.64
C TYR A 279 -22.46 8.71 0.46
N PRO A 280 -22.77 8.14 -0.72
CA PRO A 280 -22.89 8.90 -1.95
C PRO A 280 -24.08 9.86 -2.00
N ARG A 281 -25.18 9.54 -1.29
CA ARG A 281 -26.37 10.40 -1.20
C ARG A 281 -26.25 11.55 -0.19
N SER A 282 -25.20 11.58 0.63
CA SER A 282 -24.97 12.68 1.56
C SER A 282 -24.38 13.88 0.83
N ASP A 283 -24.66 15.10 1.30
CA ASP A 283 -23.87 16.27 0.90
C ASP A 283 -22.41 16.13 1.37
N ARG A 284 -21.53 17.02 0.92
CA ARG A 284 -20.09 16.93 1.20
C ARG A 284 -19.77 16.97 2.70
N GLU A 285 -20.42 17.83 3.46
CA GLU A 285 -20.13 18.02 4.88
C GLU A 285 -20.54 16.80 5.68
N ALA A 286 -21.80 16.36 5.55
CA ALA A 286 -22.33 15.17 6.21
C ALA A 286 -21.56 13.91 5.79
N ARG A 287 -21.16 13.81 4.51
CA ARG A 287 -20.31 12.71 4.02
C ARG A 287 -18.95 12.70 4.71
N CYS A 288 -18.28 13.85 4.83
CA CYS A 288 -17.00 13.95 5.51
C CYS A 288 -17.10 13.55 6.99
N GLU A 289 -18.14 14.00 7.69
CA GLU A 289 -18.38 13.64 9.09
C GLU A 289 -18.57 12.13 9.28
N ARG A 290 -19.41 11.50 8.44
CA ARG A 290 -19.67 10.07 8.51
C ARG A 290 -18.43 9.23 8.15
N ILE A 291 -17.68 9.64 7.13
CA ILE A 291 -16.39 9.02 6.77
C ILE A 291 -15.40 9.13 7.95
N ALA A 292 -15.31 10.30 8.58
CA ALA A 292 -14.43 10.51 9.72
C ALA A 292 -14.85 9.63 10.92
N ALA A 293 -16.16 9.50 11.17
CA ALA A 293 -16.70 8.63 12.20
C ALA A 293 -16.37 7.16 11.95
N ASP A 294 -16.48 6.66 10.72
CA ASP A 294 -16.11 5.29 10.35
C ASP A 294 -14.62 5.01 10.57
N LEU A 295 -13.76 5.94 10.15
CA LEU A 295 -12.30 5.83 10.37
C LEU A 295 -11.96 5.84 11.87
N ALA A 296 -12.60 6.71 12.66
CA ALA A 296 -12.42 6.77 14.10
C ALA A 296 -12.93 5.49 14.78
N GLY A 297 -14.10 5.00 14.39
CA GLY A 297 -14.69 3.75 14.88
C GLY A 297 -13.83 2.54 14.53
N GLY A 298 -13.33 2.45 13.30
CA GLY A 298 -12.39 1.43 12.87
C GLY A 298 -11.08 1.45 13.66
N ARG A 299 -10.52 2.64 13.95
CA ARG A 299 -9.35 2.80 14.84
C ARG A 299 -9.62 2.32 16.25
N LEU A 300 -10.78 2.66 16.81
CA LEU A 300 -11.17 2.22 18.15
C LEU A 300 -11.32 0.69 18.20
N ARG A 301 -11.97 0.09 17.19
CA ARG A 301 -12.08 -1.36 17.04
C ARG A 301 -10.72 -2.04 16.87
N ALA A 302 -9.79 -1.44 16.13
CA ALA A 302 -8.44 -1.96 15.95
C ALA A 302 -7.65 -1.99 17.27
N LYS A 303 -7.85 -1.00 18.16
CA LYS A 303 -7.23 -0.94 19.49
C LYS A 303 -7.81 -1.94 20.49
N HIS A 304 -8.96 -2.54 20.20
CA HIS A 304 -9.59 -3.51 21.10
C HIS A 304 -8.67 -4.73 21.34
N PRO A 305 -8.54 -5.26 22.57
CA PRO A 305 -7.64 -6.37 22.89
C PRO A 305 -7.81 -7.64 22.03
N ALA A 306 -9.01 -7.85 21.48
CA ALA A 306 -9.29 -8.94 20.54
C ALA A 306 -8.39 -8.90 19.29
N THR A 307 -8.03 -7.73 18.77
CA THR A 307 -7.16 -7.59 17.61
C THR A 307 -5.76 -8.13 17.91
N ALA A 308 -5.15 -7.68 19.00
CA ALA A 308 -3.84 -8.17 19.43
C ALA A 308 -3.87 -9.67 19.81
N ALA A 309 -4.99 -10.15 20.37
CA ALA A 309 -5.15 -11.57 20.66
C ALA A 309 -5.23 -12.43 19.38
N ALA A 310 -5.97 -11.97 18.37
CA ALA A 310 -6.06 -12.61 17.05
C ALA A 310 -4.70 -12.62 16.34
N ASP A 311 -3.97 -11.50 16.34
CA ASP A 311 -2.63 -11.41 15.76
C ASP A 311 -1.65 -12.40 16.41
N ARG A 312 -1.68 -12.53 17.75
CA ARG A 312 -0.85 -13.51 18.47
C ARG A 312 -1.25 -14.96 18.19
N ALA A 313 -2.53 -15.22 17.94
CA ALA A 313 -2.98 -16.54 17.52
C ALA A 313 -2.49 -16.86 16.10
N PHE A 314 -2.65 -15.90 15.18
CA PHE A 314 -2.15 -16.04 13.80
C PHE A 314 -0.63 -16.22 13.74
N ALA A 315 0.12 -15.46 14.54
CA ALA A 315 1.58 -15.60 14.66
C ALA A 315 2.02 -16.99 15.17
N ALA A 316 1.16 -17.72 15.88
CA ALA A 316 1.42 -19.07 16.37
C ALA A 316 1.05 -20.17 15.37
N THR A 317 0.48 -19.83 14.20
CA THR A 317 0.09 -20.81 13.18
C THR A 317 1.31 -21.57 12.65
N PRO A 318 1.30 -22.93 12.69
CA PRO A 318 2.35 -23.75 12.08
C PRO A 318 2.50 -23.45 10.59
N ALA A 319 3.73 -23.46 10.09
CA ALA A 319 4.03 -23.15 8.70
C ALA A 319 3.30 -24.07 7.71
N ALA A 320 3.28 -25.38 7.97
CA ALA A 320 2.58 -26.34 7.13
C ALA A 320 1.08 -26.05 7.05
N LEU A 321 0.45 -25.68 8.18
CA LEU A 321 -0.98 -25.33 8.21
C LEU A 321 -1.26 -24.02 7.45
N LEU A 322 -0.43 -22.99 7.66
CA LEU A 322 -0.57 -21.73 6.96
C LEU A 322 -0.38 -21.90 5.44
N ARG A 323 0.67 -22.63 5.03
CA ARG A 323 0.96 -22.93 3.62
C ARG A 323 -0.14 -23.77 2.97
N TRP A 324 -0.69 -24.77 3.68
CA TRP A 324 -1.85 -25.53 3.22
C TRP A 324 -3.07 -24.63 3.00
N GLY A 325 -3.39 -23.75 3.96
CA GLY A 325 -4.52 -22.82 3.85
C GLY A 325 -4.36 -21.87 2.67
N ILE A 326 -3.16 -21.32 2.46
CA ILE A 326 -2.84 -20.50 1.27
C ILE A 326 -2.97 -21.33 0.00
N GLY A 327 -2.57 -22.61 0.02
CA GLY A 327 -2.75 -23.55 -1.09
C GLY A 327 -4.21 -23.67 -1.54
N LYS A 328 -5.18 -23.54 -0.61
CA LYS A 328 -6.62 -23.58 -0.89
C LYS A 328 -7.22 -22.27 -1.43
N PHE A 329 -6.47 -21.16 -1.38
CA PHE A 329 -6.94 -19.91 -1.96
C PHE A 329 -7.01 -20.02 -3.49
N ASP A 330 -8.21 -19.82 -4.04
CA ASP A 330 -8.43 -19.74 -5.48
C ASP A 330 -8.65 -18.27 -5.89
N PRO A 331 -7.71 -17.65 -6.64
CA PRO A 331 -7.87 -16.28 -7.12
C PRO A 331 -9.02 -16.13 -8.14
N GLN A 332 -9.59 -17.22 -8.66
CA GLN A 332 -10.71 -17.17 -9.61
C GLN A 332 -12.08 -17.07 -8.94
N THR A 333 -12.17 -17.41 -7.65
CA THR A 333 -13.43 -17.37 -6.93
C THR A 333 -13.86 -15.92 -6.67
N ARG A 334 -15.01 -15.52 -7.24
CA ARG A 334 -15.57 -14.17 -7.08
C ARG A 334 -16.24 -14.03 -5.70
N PRO A 335 -15.95 -12.98 -4.94
CA PRO A 335 -16.63 -12.75 -3.66
C PRO A 335 -18.09 -12.33 -3.87
N VAL A 336 -18.98 -12.82 -3.00
CA VAL A 336 -20.41 -12.44 -2.98
C VAL A 336 -20.61 -11.08 -2.32
N ARG A 337 -19.72 -10.70 -1.39
CA ARG A 337 -19.69 -9.39 -0.72
C ARG A 337 -18.26 -8.90 -0.62
N VAL A 338 -18.08 -7.58 -0.64
CA VAL A 338 -16.77 -6.93 -0.53
C VAL A 338 -16.75 -5.93 0.62
N THR A 339 -15.59 -5.77 1.24
CA THR A 339 -15.35 -4.75 2.27
C THR A 339 -15.49 -3.34 1.69
N GLY A 340 -15.10 -3.16 0.43
CA GLY A 340 -15.15 -1.91 -0.32
C GLY A 340 -15.23 -2.15 -1.82
N ASN A 341 -15.80 -1.19 -2.55
CA ASN A 341 -15.83 -1.11 -4.00
C ASN A 341 -14.56 -0.47 -4.59
N THR A 342 -13.74 0.12 -3.72
CA THR A 342 -12.38 0.56 -4.06
C THR A 342 -11.47 0.41 -2.84
N VAL A 343 -10.16 0.58 -3.04
CA VAL A 343 -9.17 0.72 -1.98
C VAL A 343 -8.68 2.17 -1.98
N VAL A 344 -8.55 2.79 -0.80
CA VAL A 344 -7.87 4.08 -0.65
C VAL A 344 -6.73 3.93 0.33
N SER A 345 -5.51 3.83 -0.21
CA SER A 345 -4.28 3.74 0.58
C SER A 345 -3.70 5.13 0.80
N SER A 346 -3.64 5.59 2.06
CA SER A 346 -3.17 6.93 2.40
C SER A 346 -1.92 6.88 3.28
N VAL A 347 -0.82 7.45 2.79
CA VAL A 347 0.49 7.43 3.48
C VAL A 347 1.17 8.79 3.37
N TYR A 348 1.44 9.40 4.53
CA TYR A 348 2.31 10.56 4.64
C TYR A 348 3.77 10.11 4.79
N ARG A 349 4.65 10.50 3.84
CA ARG A 349 6.05 10.05 3.76
C ARG A 349 7.05 11.01 4.45
N GLY A 350 6.52 12.01 5.18
CA GLY A 350 7.28 12.97 5.97
C GLY A 350 7.57 14.28 5.25
N ALA A 351 8.55 15.04 5.74
CA ALA A 351 8.98 16.30 5.14
C ALA A 351 9.56 16.10 3.72
N ALA A 352 9.57 17.16 2.91
CA ALA A 352 10.18 17.21 1.59
C ALA A 352 11.71 17.41 1.68
N ASP A 353 12.38 16.54 2.44
CA ASP A 353 13.83 16.57 2.73
C ASP A 353 14.62 15.49 1.98
N LEU A 354 13.97 14.74 1.09
CA LEU A 354 14.59 13.67 0.31
C LEU A 354 15.31 14.23 -0.92
N ARG A 355 16.40 13.57 -1.31
CA ARG A 355 17.22 13.95 -2.48
C ARG A 355 17.65 12.75 -3.31
N PHE A 356 17.85 13.00 -4.60
CA PHE A 356 18.50 12.09 -5.53
C PHE A 356 19.73 12.78 -6.11
N GLY A 357 20.92 12.43 -5.63
CA GLY A 357 22.10 13.29 -5.78
C GLY A 357 21.85 14.66 -5.12
N THR A 358 21.99 15.74 -5.87
CA THR A 358 21.68 17.10 -5.39
C THR A 358 20.22 17.51 -5.59
N ALA A 359 19.47 16.79 -6.44
CA ALA A 359 18.11 17.15 -6.83
C ALA A 359 17.11 16.91 -5.67
N PRO A 360 16.35 17.92 -5.23
CA PRO A 360 15.38 17.78 -4.15
C PRO A 360 14.10 17.10 -4.63
N VAL A 361 13.41 16.39 -3.74
CA VAL A 361 12.11 15.76 -4.04
C VAL A 361 11.02 16.82 -4.27
N LEU A 362 10.19 16.60 -5.29
CA LEU A 362 9.04 17.43 -5.65
C LEU A 362 7.74 16.84 -5.13
N LEU A 363 7.55 15.56 -5.42
CA LEU A 363 6.32 14.83 -5.15
C LEU A 363 6.61 13.34 -4.99
N THR A 364 5.62 12.63 -4.47
CA THR A 364 5.70 11.19 -4.28
C THR A 364 4.36 10.53 -4.53
N ALA A 365 4.37 9.34 -5.13
CA ALA A 365 3.17 8.58 -5.41
C ALA A 365 3.36 7.10 -5.05
N GLY A 366 2.25 6.38 -5.09
CA GLY A 366 2.21 4.93 -4.98
C GLY A 366 0.93 4.42 -5.60
N PHE A 367 0.96 3.18 -6.09
CA PHE A 367 -0.11 2.61 -6.89
C PHE A 367 -0.52 1.30 -6.22
N PRO A 368 -1.53 1.30 -5.32
CA PRO A 368 -1.96 0.06 -4.70
C PRO A 368 -2.31 -0.97 -5.78
N ALA A 369 -1.83 -2.19 -5.61
CA ALA A 369 -1.98 -3.23 -6.61
C ALA A 369 -3.47 -3.55 -6.85
N LEU A 370 -3.81 -3.83 -8.10
CA LEU A 370 -5.09 -4.44 -8.43
C LEU A 370 -5.11 -5.89 -7.92
N SER A 371 -6.29 -6.41 -7.61
CA SER A 371 -6.45 -7.80 -7.14
C SER A 371 -7.58 -8.48 -7.90
N PRO A 372 -7.73 -9.82 -7.82
CA PRO A 372 -8.79 -10.51 -8.54
C PRO A 372 -10.22 -10.05 -8.22
N ALA A 373 -10.42 -9.33 -7.10
CA ALA A 373 -11.71 -8.75 -6.70
C ALA A 373 -11.68 -7.21 -6.60
N MET A 374 -10.66 -6.57 -7.18
CA MET A 374 -10.48 -5.12 -7.13
C MET A 374 -9.77 -4.63 -8.39
N GLY A 375 -10.54 -4.08 -9.33
CA GLY A 375 -10.08 -3.46 -10.56
C GLY A 375 -9.82 -1.95 -10.47
N LEU A 376 -10.10 -1.32 -9.31
CA LEU A 376 -9.85 0.10 -9.08
C LEU A 376 -9.29 0.37 -7.68
N THR A 377 -8.14 1.04 -7.62
CA THR A 377 -7.54 1.49 -6.36
C THR A 377 -7.08 2.95 -6.44
N HIS A 378 -6.98 3.57 -5.27
CA HIS A 378 -6.53 4.95 -5.10
C HIS A 378 -5.36 5.00 -4.13
N GLY A 379 -4.31 5.73 -4.49
CA GLY A 379 -3.22 6.08 -3.60
C GLY A 379 -3.29 7.56 -3.21
N VAL A 380 -3.05 7.87 -1.95
CA VAL A 380 -3.00 9.25 -1.42
C VAL A 380 -1.69 9.43 -0.69
N HIS A 381 -0.71 10.02 -1.36
CA HIS A 381 0.68 10.05 -0.90
C HIS A 381 1.15 11.48 -0.71
N GLY A 382 1.52 11.80 0.53
CA GLY A 382 2.00 13.14 0.88
C GLY A 382 3.50 13.18 1.13
N ILE A 383 4.16 14.26 0.72
CA ILE A 383 5.53 14.62 1.11
C ILE A 383 5.67 16.14 1.22
N GLY A 384 6.12 16.63 2.38
CA GLY A 384 5.96 18.04 2.73
C GLY A 384 4.48 18.43 2.70
N ASP A 385 4.13 19.48 1.96
CA ASP A 385 2.75 19.90 1.74
C ASP A 385 2.16 19.43 0.40
N THR A 386 2.94 18.72 -0.42
CA THR A 386 2.47 18.16 -1.69
C THR A 386 1.75 16.84 -1.44
N VAL A 387 0.53 16.71 -1.94
CA VAL A 387 -0.29 15.49 -1.91
C VAL A 387 -0.54 15.03 -3.34
N VAL A 388 -0.16 13.78 -3.64
CA VAL A 388 -0.49 13.13 -4.91
C VAL A 388 -1.59 12.12 -4.69
N ILE A 389 -2.66 12.25 -5.47
CA ILE A 389 -3.79 11.32 -5.52
C ILE A 389 -3.65 10.54 -6.81
N SER A 390 -3.33 9.25 -6.71
CA SER A 390 -3.22 8.35 -7.85
C SER A 390 -4.48 7.51 -8.01
N VAL A 391 -4.87 7.27 -9.25
CA VAL A 391 -5.90 6.31 -9.65
C VAL A 391 -5.19 5.21 -10.43
N HIS A 392 -5.35 3.96 -10.01
CA HIS A 392 -4.88 2.77 -10.72
C HIS A 392 -6.09 1.91 -11.07
N ALA A 393 -6.33 1.71 -12.35
CA ALA A 393 -7.50 0.97 -12.82
C ALA A 393 -7.18 0.06 -14.00
N ALA A 394 -7.95 -1.02 -14.12
CA ALA A 394 -8.08 -1.77 -15.35
C ALA A 394 -9.30 -1.29 -16.14
N GLU A 395 -9.21 -1.38 -17.46
CA GLU A 395 -10.28 -1.04 -18.42
C GLU A 395 -11.62 -1.71 -18.07
N SER A 396 -11.58 -2.96 -17.60
CA SER A 396 -12.76 -3.71 -17.16
C SER A 396 -13.50 -3.09 -15.95
N ALA A 397 -12.86 -2.20 -15.21
CA ALA A 397 -13.41 -1.52 -14.04
C ALA A 397 -13.70 -0.03 -14.32
N ILE A 398 -12.80 0.63 -15.06
CA ILE A 398 -12.91 2.02 -15.51
C ILE A 398 -12.45 2.07 -16.96
N SER A 399 -13.39 2.11 -17.90
CA SER A 399 -13.11 2.18 -19.34
C SER A 399 -12.41 3.48 -19.75
N GLU A 400 -12.82 4.62 -19.17
CA GLU A 400 -12.28 5.94 -19.48
C GLU A 400 -11.65 6.58 -18.23
N ILE A 401 -10.41 6.18 -17.92
CA ILE A 401 -9.71 6.64 -16.71
C ILE A 401 -9.55 8.16 -16.64
N ASP A 402 -9.33 8.81 -17.80
CA ASP A 402 -9.21 10.26 -17.87
C ASP A 402 -10.56 10.97 -17.64
N GLY A 403 -11.68 10.32 -17.99
CA GLY A 403 -13.03 10.75 -17.64
C GLY A 403 -13.26 10.70 -16.13
N TYR A 404 -12.98 9.55 -15.51
CA TYR A 404 -13.05 9.39 -14.06
C TYR A 404 -12.14 10.37 -13.31
N LEU A 405 -10.94 10.63 -13.83
CA LEU A 405 -9.99 11.56 -13.22
C LEU A 405 -10.55 13.00 -13.19
N ARG A 406 -11.28 13.44 -14.23
CA ARG A 406 -11.93 14.77 -14.24
C ARG A 406 -13.02 14.88 -13.19
N LEU A 407 -13.81 13.84 -12.99
CA LEU A 407 -14.83 13.79 -11.94
C LEU A 407 -14.20 13.84 -10.55
N LEU A 408 -13.10 13.11 -10.36
CA LEU A 408 -12.34 13.15 -9.12
C LEU A 408 -11.75 14.53 -8.87
N ASP A 409 -11.14 15.15 -9.89
CA ASP A 409 -10.60 16.51 -9.82
C ASP A 409 -11.67 17.52 -9.37
N ALA A 410 -12.81 17.54 -10.06
CA ALA A 410 -13.93 18.43 -9.74
C ALA A 410 -14.50 18.22 -8.32
N SER A 411 -14.28 17.04 -7.73
CA SER A 411 -14.80 16.67 -6.41
C SER A 411 -13.81 16.91 -5.26
N LEU A 412 -12.54 17.22 -5.53
CA LEU A 412 -11.51 17.51 -4.52
C LEU A 412 -11.62 18.94 -4.03
#